data_AF-A0A7W9H2C5-F1
#
_entry.id   AF-A0A7W9H2C5-F1
#
_cell.length_a   1.000
_cell.length_b   1.000
_cell.length_c   1.000
_cell.angle_alpha   90.00
_cell.angle_beta   90.00
_cell.angle_gamma   90.00
#
_symmetry.space_group_name_H-M   'P 1'
#
loop_
_entity.id
_entity.type
_entity.pdbx_description
1 polymer ?
#
loop_
_entity_poly.entity_id
_entity_poly.type
_entity_poly.pdbx_seq_one_letter_code
_entity_poly.pdbx_strand_id
1 'polypeptide(L)'
;MSPKDSKTKPIRSRRSSSSPLSLSAEKSGTTVVIVTHDQAVAGEVRRTVAIRDGRTSTEVLRRTEVDETGQESLVAREYAMLDRAGRLQLPAEYTTALGMRDRVLLELEEDHIQVWPDGGGGGSG
;
A
#
# COMPACT_ATOMS: atom_id res chain seq x y z
N MET A 1 0.98 -18.56 -18.86
CA MET A 1 1.17 -17.10 -18.95
C MET A 1 1.61 -16.64 -17.56
N SER A 2 2.78 -16.04 -17.41
CA SER A 2 3.31 -15.67 -16.08
C SER A 2 2.59 -14.43 -15.54
N PRO A 3 2.30 -14.34 -14.23
CA PRO A 3 1.79 -13.11 -13.63
C PRO A 3 2.78 -11.98 -13.92
N LYS A 4 2.32 -10.90 -14.56
CA LYS A 4 3.14 -9.70 -14.74
C LYS A 4 3.33 -9.09 -13.35
N ASP A 5 4.58 -9.04 -12.89
CA ASP A 5 4.99 -8.43 -11.64
C ASP A 5 4.22 -7.13 -11.38
N SER A 6 3.26 -7.19 -10.45
CA SER A 6 2.70 -5.98 -9.86
C SER A 6 3.88 -5.19 -9.34
N LYS A 7 4.23 -4.09 -10.03
CA LYS A 7 5.37 -3.22 -9.70
C LYS A 7 5.06 -2.42 -8.41
N THR A 8 4.69 -3.11 -7.34
CA THR A 8 4.89 -2.60 -5.99
C THR A 8 6.39 -2.58 -5.78
N LYS A 9 7.04 -1.44 -6.06
CA LYS A 9 8.47 -1.30 -5.80
C LYS A 9 8.68 -1.48 -4.29
N PRO A 10 9.42 -2.50 -3.82
CA PRO A 10 9.78 -2.55 -2.42
C PRO A 10 10.66 -1.34 -2.14
N ILE A 11 10.23 -0.47 -1.22
CA ILE A 11 11.08 0.58 -0.69
C ILE A 11 12.09 -0.12 0.22
N ARG A 12 13.19 -0.61 -0.37
CA ARG A 12 14.32 -1.18 0.37
C ARG A 12 15.05 -0.04 1.07
N SER A 13 14.69 0.21 2.32
CA SER A 13 15.43 1.13 3.18
C SER A 13 16.43 0.32 4.04
N ARG A 14 17.71 0.68 3.96
CA ARG A 14 18.77 0.18 4.86
C ARG A 14 18.63 0.88 6.21
N ARG A 15 17.83 0.33 7.13
CA ARG A 15 17.93 0.63 8.57
C ARG A 15 17.84 -0.66 9.35
N SER A 16 18.92 -0.97 10.09
CA SER A 16 19.12 -2.16 10.91
C SER A 16 18.73 -1.94 12.38
N SER A 17 17.72 -1.12 12.66
CA SER A 17 17.29 -0.84 14.02
C SER A 17 15.78 -0.99 14.11
N SER A 18 15.32 -2.00 14.84
CA SER A 18 13.91 -2.14 15.20
C SER A 18 13.45 -0.91 15.97
N SER A 19 12.31 -0.36 15.55
CA SER A 19 11.76 0.87 16.12
C SER A 19 11.38 0.70 17.60
N PRO A 20 11.71 1.66 18.49
CA PRO A 20 11.48 1.54 19.92
C PRO A 20 9.99 1.42 20.29
N LEU A 21 9.10 2.08 19.52
CA LEU A 21 7.65 1.99 19.70
C LEU A 21 7.12 0.58 19.44
N SER A 22 7.60 -0.06 18.38
CA SER A 22 7.19 -1.41 18.00
C SER A 22 7.68 -2.46 19.00
N LEU A 23 8.91 -2.33 19.51
CA LEU A 23 9.49 -3.28 20.46
C LEU A 23 8.80 -3.27 21.83
N SER A 24 8.40 -2.10 22.32
CA SER A 24 7.81 -1.98 23.65
C SER A 24 6.46 -2.68 23.74
N ALA A 25 5.59 -2.50 22.74
CA ALA A 25 4.27 -3.11 22.71
C ALA A 25 4.33 -4.65 22.70
N GLU A 26 5.26 -5.21 21.92
CA GLU A 26 5.42 -6.67 21.82
C GLU A 26 5.90 -7.31 23.10
N LYS A 27 6.89 -6.70 23.76
CA LYS A 27 7.43 -7.21 25.02
C LYS A 27 6.37 -7.24 26.13
N SER A 28 5.38 -6.35 26.07
CA SER A 28 4.31 -6.22 27.06
C SER A 28 3.05 -7.01 26.73
N GLY A 29 2.97 -7.69 25.56
CA GLY A 29 1.76 -8.40 25.13
C GLY A 29 0.52 -7.51 25.00
N THR A 30 0.72 -6.19 24.88
CA THR A 30 -0.36 -5.18 24.92
C THR A 30 -0.63 -4.66 23.51
N THR A 31 -1.90 -4.65 23.11
CA THR A 31 -2.30 -4.00 21.85
C THR A 31 -2.29 -2.49 22.01
N VAL A 32 -1.47 -1.81 21.22
CA VAL A 32 -1.36 -0.35 21.22
C VAL A 32 -1.88 0.20 19.90
N VAL A 33 -2.76 1.20 19.97
CA VAL A 33 -3.22 1.98 18.81
C VAL A 33 -2.70 3.41 18.97
N ILE A 34 -1.95 3.87 17.97
CA ILE A 34 -1.43 5.24 17.93
C ILE A 34 -2.19 5.98 16.83
N VAL A 35 -2.85 7.08 17.18
CA VAL A 35 -3.46 8.01 16.23
C VAL A 35 -2.52 9.19 16.09
N THR A 36 -2.03 9.43 14.86
CA THR A 36 -1.09 10.51 14.59
C THR A 36 -1.29 11.03 13.18
N HIS A 37 -0.99 12.31 12.99
CA HIS A 37 -0.83 12.91 11.67
C HIS A 37 0.64 12.97 11.23
N ASP A 38 1.58 12.61 12.11
CA ASP A 38 3.02 12.60 11.84
C ASP A 38 3.43 11.33 11.09
N GLN A 39 3.92 11.52 9.86
CA GLN A 39 4.38 10.44 8.98
C GLN A 39 5.63 9.74 9.50
N ALA A 40 6.48 10.42 10.28
CA ALA A 40 7.65 9.78 10.87
C ALA A 40 7.21 8.72 11.89
N VAL A 41 6.26 9.05 12.76
CA VAL A 41 5.68 8.10 13.72
C VAL A 41 4.98 6.94 13.00
N ALA A 42 4.26 7.22 11.92
CA ALA A 42 3.62 6.19 11.09
C ALA A 42 4.63 5.23 10.46
N GLY A 43 5.86 5.67 10.18
CA GLY A 43 6.94 4.85 9.63
C GLY A 43 7.55 3.86 10.62
N GLU A 44 7.44 4.12 11.92
CA GLU A 44 8.09 3.35 13.00
C GLU A 44 7.25 2.15 13.50
N VAL A 45 6.07 1.92 12.92
CA VAL A 45 5.15 0.84 13.32
C VAL A 45 4.97 -0.20 12.22
N ARG A 46 4.69 -1.45 12.63
CA ARG A 46 4.49 -2.58 11.70
C ARG A 46 3.26 -2.46 10.81
N ARG A 47 2.24 -1.75 11.29
CA ARG A 47 0.97 -1.56 10.59
C ARG A 47 0.55 -0.11 10.69
N THR A 48 0.30 0.52 9.55
CA THR A 48 -0.29 1.86 9.47
C THR A 48 -1.62 1.74 8.73
N VAL A 49 -2.68 2.31 9.28
CA VAL A 49 -3.97 2.43 8.58
C VAL A 49 -4.21 3.91 8.33
N ALA A 50 -4.25 4.30 7.06
CA ALA A 50 -4.62 5.64 6.66
C ALA A 50 -6.14 5.79 6.71
N ILE A 51 -6.62 6.87 7.30
CA ILE A 51 -8.04 7.23 7.35
C ILE A 51 -8.21 8.57 6.65
N ARG A 52 -9.13 8.63 5.68
CA ARG A 52 -9.49 9.84 4.94
C ARG A 52 -11.02 9.94 4.84
N ASP A 53 -11.55 11.13 5.08
CA ASP A 53 -12.99 11.41 5.02
C ASP A 53 -13.85 10.39 5.79
N GLY A 54 -13.38 10.01 6.99
CA GLY A 54 -14.05 9.03 7.87
C GLY A 54 -13.96 7.57 7.41
N ARG A 55 -13.18 7.25 6.37
CA ARG A 55 -13.02 5.90 5.82
C ARG A 55 -11.57 5.43 5.84
N THR A 56 -11.35 4.15 6.10
CA THR A 56 -10.04 3.52 5.92
C THR A 56 -9.68 3.54 4.44
N SER A 57 -8.54 4.14 4.10
CA SER A 57 -8.11 4.34 2.71
C SER A 57 -7.08 3.29 2.31
N THR A 58 -5.96 3.24 3.02
CA THR A 58 -4.85 2.32 2.74
C THR A 58 -4.31 1.71 4.01
N GLU A 59 -3.73 0.52 3.90
CA GLU A 59 -3.03 -0.18 4.95
C GLU A 59 -1.60 -0.46 4.50
N VAL A 60 -0.63 0.03 5.26
CA VAL A 60 0.78 -0.27 5.04
C VAL A 60 1.25 -1.28 6.06
N LEU A 61 1.68 -2.45 5.59
CA LEU A 61 2.30 -3.49 6.40
C LEU A 61 3.82 -3.46 6.19
N ARG A 62 4.56 -3.42 7.30
CA ARG A 62 6.03 -3.45 7.32
C ARG A 62 6.50 -4.72 8.01
N ARG A 63 7.39 -5.45 7.33
CA ARG A 63 8.01 -6.68 7.86
C ARG A 63 9.51 -6.65 7.62
N THR A 64 10.26 -7.18 8.56
CA THR A 64 11.68 -7.49 8.36
C THR A 64 11.80 -8.83 7.64
N GLU A 65 12.48 -8.82 6.50
CA GLU A 65 12.88 -10.02 5.77
C GLU A 65 14.39 -10.22 5.92
N VAL A 66 14.81 -11.45 6.16
CA VAL A 66 16.22 -11.86 6.22
C VAL A 66 16.52 -12.59 4.91
N ASP A 67 17.53 -12.13 4.17
CA ASP A 67 17.97 -12.83 2.96
C ASP A 67 18.93 -14.00 3.26
N GLU A 68 19.31 -14.74 2.22
CA GLU A 68 20.21 -15.90 2.31
C GLU A 68 21.60 -15.56 2.88
N THR A 69 21.99 -14.28 2.85
CA THR A 69 23.25 -13.78 3.41
C THR A 69 23.12 -13.34 4.87
N GLY A 70 21.94 -13.51 5.47
CA GLY A 70 21.63 -13.06 6.82
C GLY A 70 21.37 -11.56 6.92
N GLN A 71 21.19 -10.86 5.80
CA GLN A 71 20.99 -9.43 5.80
C GLN A 71 19.50 -9.11 5.99
N GLU A 72 19.21 -8.33 7.02
CA GLU A 72 17.86 -7.82 7.28
C GLU A 72 17.52 -6.65 6.36
N SER A 73 16.32 -6.69 5.78
CA SER A 73 15.74 -5.58 5.03
C SER A 73 14.29 -5.34 5.46
N LEU A 74 13.90 -4.07 5.53
CA LEU A 74 12.51 -3.71 5.78
C LEU A 74 11.75 -3.70 4.45
N VAL A 75 10.69 -4.50 4.37
CA VAL A 75 9.77 -4.53 3.24
C VAL A 75 8.47 -3.88 3.68
N ALA A 76 8.07 -2.83 2.97
CA ALA A 76 6.77 -2.19 3.12
C ALA A 76 5.87 -2.59 1.95
N ARG A 77 4.64 -2.99 2.26
CA ARG A 77 3.60 -3.25 1.27
C ARG A 77 2.36 -2.45 1.60
N GLU A 78 1.88 -1.70 0.62
CA GLU A 78 0.65 -0.92 0.70
C GLU A 78 -0.50 -1.70 0.08
N TYR A 79 -1.63 -1.70 0.78
CA TYR A 79 -2.88 -2.30 0.37
C TYR A 79 -3.95 -1.21 0.36
N ALA A 80 -4.74 -1.15 -0.72
CA ALA A 80 -5.97 -0.37 -0.72
C ALA A 80 -7.09 -1.20 -0.08
N MET A 81 -7.91 -0.56 0.76
CA MET A 81 -8.99 -1.24 1.47
C MET A 81 -10.26 -1.25 0.61
N LEU A 82 -10.85 -2.43 0.45
CA LEU A 82 -12.18 -2.59 -0.15
C LEU A 82 -13.24 -2.41 0.92
N ASP A 83 -14.16 -1.46 0.74
CA ASP A 83 -15.26 -1.29 1.69
C ASP A 83 -16.40 -2.32 1.45
N ARG A 84 -17.39 -2.33 2.35
CA ARG A 84 -18.53 -3.26 2.25
C ARG A 84 -19.36 -3.10 0.97
N ALA A 85 -19.33 -1.94 0.33
CA ALA A 85 -20.02 -1.68 -0.92
C ALA A 85 -19.16 -2.04 -2.14
N GLY A 86 -17.95 -2.59 -1.94
CA GLY A 86 -17.03 -2.93 -3.01
C GLY A 86 -16.30 -1.72 -3.61
N ARG A 87 -16.24 -0.59 -2.91
CA ARG A 87 -15.53 0.60 -3.42
C ARG A 87 -14.07 0.56 -3.01
N LEU A 88 -13.19 0.93 -3.95
CA LEU A 88 -11.76 1.10 -3.77
C LEU A 88 -11.39 2.56 -3.97
N GLN A 89 -10.57 3.13 -3.08
CA GLN A 89 -9.94 4.43 -3.33
C GLN A 89 -8.53 4.22 -3.89
N LEU A 90 -8.29 4.71 -5.10
CA LEU A 90 -6.96 4.70 -5.70
C LEU A 90 -6.14 5.89 -5.15
N PRO A 91 -4.85 5.70 -4.81
CA PRO A 91 -3.97 6.80 -4.45
C PRO A 91 -3.95 7.89 -5.52
N ALA A 92 -4.01 9.16 -5.09
CA ALA A 92 -4.03 10.31 -6.00
C ALA A 92 -2.80 10.38 -6.92
N GLU A 93 -1.65 9.91 -6.44
CA GLU A 93 -0.43 9.79 -7.23
C GLU A 93 -0.60 8.84 -8.42
N TYR A 94 -1.37 7.76 -8.28
CA TYR A 94 -1.59 6.77 -9.35
C TYR A 94 -2.57 7.31 -10.38
N THR A 95 -3.69 7.88 -9.93
CA THR A 95 -4.67 8.49 -10.84
C THR A 95 -4.07 9.66 -11.60
N THR A 96 -3.22 10.47 -10.96
CA THR A 96 -2.47 11.57 -11.61
C THR A 96 -1.48 11.03 -12.62
N ALA A 97 -0.65 10.05 -12.26
CA ALA A 97 0.36 9.47 -13.15
C ALA A 97 -0.24 8.79 -14.39
N LEU A 98 -1.43 8.20 -14.25
CA LEU A 98 -2.15 7.52 -15.33
C LEU A 98 -3.13 8.45 -16.07
N GLY A 99 -3.21 9.73 -15.70
CA GLY A 99 -4.11 10.70 -16.34
C GLY A 99 -5.59 10.37 -16.16
N MET A 100 -5.96 9.61 -15.12
CA MET A 100 -7.34 9.24 -14.81
C MET A 100 -8.09 10.46 -14.25
N ARG A 101 -9.29 10.71 -14.79
CA ARG A 101 -10.15 11.84 -14.40
C ARG A 101 -11.57 11.38 -14.10
N ASP A 102 -12.51 11.75 -14.96
CA ASP A 102 -13.95 11.63 -14.71
C ASP A 102 -14.46 10.20 -14.83
N ARG A 103 -13.86 9.42 -15.72
CA ARG A 103 -14.25 8.04 -16.01
C ARG A 103 -13.02 7.16 -16.20
N VAL A 104 -13.21 5.90 -15.84
CA VAL A 104 -12.26 4.82 -16.07
C VAL A 104 -13.00 3.63 -16.65
N LEU A 105 -12.33 2.91 -17.55
CA LEU A 105 -12.79 1.62 -18.03
C LEU A 105 -12.30 0.53 -17.07
N LEU A 106 -13.20 -0.37 -16.68
CA LEU A 106 -12.89 -1.54 -15.88
C LEU A 106 -13.02 -2.79 -16.74
N GLU A 107 -11.96 -3.58 -16.80
CA GLU A 107 -11.94 -4.89 -17.46
C GLU A 107 -11.63 -5.97 -16.44
N LEU A 108 -12.43 -7.03 -16.42
CA LEU A 108 -12.25 -8.16 -15.51
C LEU A 108 -11.42 -9.24 -16.20
N GLU A 109 -10.29 -9.58 -15.58
CA GLU A 109 -9.42 -10.70 -15.95
C GLU A 109 -9.60 -11.85 -14.95
N GLU A 110 -8.95 -12.99 -15.21
CA GLU A 110 -9.07 -14.19 -14.36
C GLU A 110 -8.64 -13.96 -12.89
N ASP A 111 -7.63 -13.12 -12.66
CA ASP A 111 -7.00 -12.91 -11.35
C ASP A 111 -7.00 -11.44 -10.88
N HIS A 112 -7.45 -10.50 -11.71
CA HIS A 112 -7.44 -9.08 -11.36
C HIS A 112 -8.47 -8.25 -12.15
N ILE A 113 -8.62 -6.99 -11.76
CA ILE A 113 -9.35 -5.97 -12.51
C ILE A 113 -8.33 -5.00 -13.08
N GLN A 114 -8.38 -4.77 -14.39
CA GLN A 114 -7.64 -3.70 -15.04
C GLN A 114 -8.44 -2.39 -14.98
N VAL A 115 -7.75 -1.28 -14.74
CA VAL A 115 -8.34 0.06 -14.65
C VAL A 115 -7.62 0.95 -15.65
N TRP A 116 -8.36 1.47 -16.64
CA TRP A 116 -7.82 2.31 -17.70
C TRP A 116 -8.47 3.71 -17.67
N PRO A 117 -7.74 4.79 -17.99
CA PRO A 117 -8.37 6.09 -18.18
C PRO A 117 -9.39 6.03 -19.33
N ASP A 118 -10.51 6.76 -19.21
CA ASP A 118 -11.46 6.90 -20.31
C ASP A 118 -10.78 7.58 -21.51
N GLY A 119 -10.59 6.80 -22.57
CA GLY A 119 -9.81 7.17 -23.75
C GLY A 119 -10.51 8.25 -24.56
N GLY A 120 -10.33 9.51 -24.17
CA GLY A 120 -10.59 10.65 -25.04
C GLY A 120 -9.56 10.72 -26.17
N GLY A 121 -9.62 9.81 -27.15
CA GLY A 121 -8.98 9.94 -28.45
C GLY A 121 -8.00 8.84 -28.86
N GLY A 122 -8.38 8.07 -29.88
CA GLY A 122 -7.45 7.25 -30.67
C GLY A 122 -8.10 5.98 -31.24
N GLY A 123 -8.86 6.12 -32.34
CA GLY A 123 -9.29 4.97 -33.12
C GLY A 123 -8.13 4.30 -33.86
N SER A 124 -8.20 2.97 -33.93
CA SER A 124 -7.69 2.02 -34.95
C SER A 124 -7.74 0.67 -34.24
N GLY A 125 -8.38 -0.39 -34.72
CA GLY A 125 -8.67 -0.83 -36.08
C GLY A 125 -8.75 -2.35 -35.98
#